data_AF-A0A8C4UL71-F1
#
_entry.id   AF-A0A8C4UL71-F1
#
_cell.length_a   1.000
_cell.length_b   1.000
_cell.length_c   1.000
_cell.angle_alpha   90.00
_cell.angle_beta   90.00
_cell.angle_gamma   90.00
#
_symmetry.space_group_name_H-M   'P 1'
#
loop_
_entity.id
_entity.type
_entity.pdbx_description
1 polymer ?
#
loop_
_entity_poly.entity_id
_entity_poly.type
_entity_poly.pdbx_seq_one_letter_code
_entity_poly.pdbx_strand_id
1 'polypeptide(L)'
;MGLCQQRSDGEPISQGADKRAHHNALERKRRDHIKDSFHSLRDSVPSLQGEKASRAQILDKATEYIQYMRRKNHTHQQDIDDLKRQNALLEQQGDRGAGLVVCVCVLPPPLSLPHPPYLPRPLPTSVAFSEL
;
A
#
# COMPACT_ATOMS: atom_id res chain seq x y z
N MET A 1 -0.11 73.40 31.41
CA MET A 1 -0.70 72.51 32.44
C MET A 1 -1.12 71.22 31.76
N GLY A 2 -0.28 70.19 31.77
CA GLY A 2 -0.58 68.88 31.19
C GLY A 2 0.16 67.82 32.00
N LEU A 3 -0.50 67.32 33.04
CA LEU A 3 0.06 66.39 34.01
C LEU A 3 0.24 65.01 33.34
N CYS A 4 1.48 64.65 33.01
CA CYS A 4 1.84 63.26 32.77
C CYS A 4 1.74 62.52 34.11
N GLN A 5 0.67 61.76 34.30
CA GLN A 5 0.44 60.93 35.48
C GLN A 5 1.60 59.93 35.65
N GLN A 6 2.34 60.07 36.74
CA GLN A 6 3.23 59.04 37.25
C GLN A 6 2.42 57.78 37.57
N ARG A 7 2.72 56.66 36.91
CA ARG A 7 2.44 55.34 37.49
C ARG A 7 3.63 54.97 38.37
N SER A 8 3.49 55.24 39.66
CA SER A 8 4.14 54.47 40.71
C SER A 8 3.51 53.08 40.70
N ASP A 9 4.35 52.04 40.68
CA ASP A 9 4.26 50.86 41.55
C ASP A 9 5.33 49.86 41.08
N GLY A 10 6.30 49.63 41.95
CA GLY A 10 7.44 48.73 41.73
C GLY A 10 7.01 47.26 41.70
N GLU A 11 6.47 46.82 40.57
CA GLU A 11 6.48 45.40 40.19
C GLU A 11 7.91 45.00 39.82
N PRO A 12 8.42 43.83 40.27
CA PRO A 12 9.78 43.42 39.95
C PRO A 12 9.90 43.26 38.43
N ILE A 13 10.59 44.21 37.78
CA ILE A 13 10.87 44.28 36.34
C ILE A 13 11.36 42.92 35.79
N SER A 14 11.96 42.10 36.66
CA SER A 14 12.40 40.72 36.42
C SER A 14 11.29 39.76 35.96
N GLN A 15 10.10 39.73 36.59
CA GLN A 15 9.09 38.72 36.25
C GLN A 15 8.45 38.94 34.86
N GLY A 16 8.27 40.19 34.45
CA GLY A 16 7.79 40.54 33.11
C GLY A 16 8.85 40.35 32.03
N ALA A 17 10.13 40.54 32.37
CA ALA A 17 11.25 40.22 31.48
C ALA A 17 11.38 38.71 31.25
N ASP A 18 11.26 37.90 32.31
CA ASP A 18 11.33 36.43 32.23
C ASP A 18 10.16 35.84 31.42
N LYS A 19 8.93 36.34 31.61
CA LYS A 19 7.77 35.92 30.79
C LYS A 19 7.97 36.25 29.31
N ARG A 20 8.51 37.44 28.99
CA ARG A 20 8.83 37.83 27.60
C ARG A 20 9.95 36.99 27.01
N ALA A 21 11.01 36.71 27.78
CA ALA A 21 12.12 35.87 27.35
C ALA A 21 11.64 34.43 27.05
N HIS A 22 10.82 33.86 27.94
CA HIS A 22 10.23 32.54 27.76
C HIS A 22 9.33 32.47 26.51
N HIS A 23 8.44 33.47 26.33
CA HIS A 23 7.62 33.55 25.12
C HIS A 23 8.47 33.61 23.83
N ASN A 24 9.52 34.43 23.82
CA ASN A 24 10.43 34.56 22.68
C ASN A 24 11.19 33.25 22.41
N ALA A 25 11.56 32.50 23.44
CA ALA A 25 12.20 31.19 23.31
C ALA A 25 11.24 30.17 22.68
N LEU A 26 9.99 30.10 23.15
CA LEU A 26 8.98 29.21 22.58
C LEU A 26 8.68 29.54 21.12
N GLU A 27 8.53 30.82 20.77
CA GLU A 27 8.26 31.20 19.38
C GLU A 27 9.46 30.90 18.46
N ARG A 28 10.70 31.03 18.96
CA ARG A 28 11.89 30.60 18.21
C ARG A 28 11.83 29.10 17.91
N LYS A 29 11.57 28.28 18.94
CA LYS A 29 11.40 26.82 18.78
C LYS A 29 10.30 26.48 17.76
N ARG A 30 9.16 27.19 17.81
CA ARG A 30 8.07 27.01 16.84
C ARG A 30 8.51 27.33 15.41
N ARG A 31 9.25 28.43 15.21
CA ARG A 31 9.78 28.81 13.89
C ARG A 31 10.81 27.81 13.36
N ASP A 32 11.63 27.26 14.25
CA ASP A 32 12.62 26.23 13.88
C ASP A 32 11.89 24.95 13.42
N HIS A 33 10.86 24.50 14.14
CA HIS A 33 10.05 23.36 13.70
C HIS A 33 9.38 23.60 12.33
N ILE A 34 8.84 24.80 12.08
CA ILE A 34 8.27 25.15 10.77
C ILE A 34 9.34 25.12 9.69
N LYS A 35 10.52 25.67 9.99
CA LYS A 35 11.65 25.64 9.07
C LYS A 35 11.98 24.19 8.72
N ASP A 36 12.05 23.29 9.68
CA ASP A 36 12.32 21.87 9.43
C ASP A 36 11.23 21.22 8.55
N SER A 37 9.95 21.48 8.82
CA SER A 37 8.85 21.01 7.96
C SER A 37 8.98 21.50 6.51
N PHE A 38 9.44 22.73 6.28
CA PHE A 38 9.70 23.23 4.92
C PHE A 38 10.88 22.51 4.25
N HIS A 39 11.91 22.13 4.99
CA HIS A 39 13.02 21.34 4.44
C HIS A 39 12.55 19.94 4.05
N SER A 40 11.81 19.25 4.94
CA SER A 40 11.24 17.94 4.63
C SER A 40 10.30 17.98 3.42
N LEU A 41 9.48 19.04 3.30
CA LEU A 41 8.62 19.23 2.13
C LEU A 41 9.43 19.43 0.85
N ARG A 42 10.45 20.29 0.87
CA ARG A 42 11.34 20.51 -0.28
C ARG A 42 11.99 19.21 -0.74
N ASP A 43 12.52 18.44 0.20
CA ASP A 43 13.23 17.19 -0.11
C ASP A 43 12.29 16.11 -0.67
N SER A 44 10.98 16.21 -0.41
CA SER A 44 9.96 15.30 -0.98
C SER A 44 9.54 15.66 -2.42
N VAL A 45 9.91 16.85 -2.91
CA VAL A 45 9.56 17.34 -4.25
C VAL A 45 10.78 17.21 -5.16
N PRO A 46 10.77 16.29 -6.15
CA PRO A 46 11.96 15.99 -6.96
C PRO A 46 12.56 17.19 -7.69
N SER A 47 11.73 18.15 -8.11
CA SER A 47 12.19 19.36 -8.82
C SER A 47 12.89 20.39 -7.93
N LEU A 48 12.87 20.21 -6.60
CA LEU A 48 13.47 21.13 -5.64
C LEU A 48 14.65 20.50 -4.86
N GLN A 49 14.94 19.23 -5.09
CA GLN A 49 16.03 18.53 -4.43
C GLN A 49 17.39 19.15 -4.82
N GLY A 50 18.20 19.49 -3.82
CA GLY A 50 19.54 20.03 -4.03
C GLY A 50 19.60 21.52 -4.37
N GLU A 51 18.46 22.21 -4.52
CA GLU A 51 18.42 23.64 -4.88
C GLU A 51 17.99 24.54 -3.70
N LYS A 52 18.45 25.79 -3.72
CA LYS A 52 17.98 26.83 -2.80
C LYS A 52 16.62 27.35 -3.27
N ALA A 53 15.55 26.79 -2.74
CA ALA A 53 14.18 27.21 -3.01
C ALA A 53 13.63 28.14 -1.93
N SER A 54 12.92 29.20 -2.32
CA SER A 54 12.17 30.05 -1.38
C SER A 54 10.93 29.33 -0.84
N ARG A 55 10.37 29.80 0.29
CA ARG A 55 9.13 29.21 0.85
C ARG A 55 7.96 29.22 -0.13
N ALA A 56 7.81 30.30 -0.91
CA ALA A 56 6.77 30.40 -1.94
C ALA A 56 6.97 29.33 -3.02
N GLN A 57 8.19 29.21 -3.56
CA GLN A 57 8.51 28.19 -4.56
C GLN A 57 8.31 26.77 -4.04
N ILE A 58 8.62 26.50 -2.77
CA ILE A 58 8.36 25.19 -2.15
C ILE A 58 6.87 24.87 -2.18
N LEU A 59 6.01 25.83 -1.83
CA LEU A 59 4.56 25.63 -1.87
C LEU A 59 4.05 25.44 -3.30
N ASP A 60 4.47 26.31 -4.23
CA ASP A 60 4.03 26.25 -5.62
C ASP A 60 4.41 24.92 -6.28
N LYS A 61 5.67 24.49 -6.12
CA LYS A 61 6.16 23.23 -6.69
C LYS A 61 5.62 21.99 -5.99
N ALA A 62 5.36 22.05 -4.69
CA ALA A 62 4.66 20.96 -4.00
C ALA A 62 3.23 20.80 -4.54
N THR A 63 2.49 21.90 -4.73
CA THR A 63 1.15 21.87 -5.32
C THR A 63 1.17 21.32 -6.74
N GLU A 64 2.10 21.79 -7.58
CA GLU A 64 2.29 21.29 -8.94
C GLU A 64 2.60 19.79 -8.95
N TYR A 65 3.49 19.34 -8.07
CA TYR A 65 3.89 17.93 -7.97
C TYR A 65 2.74 17.03 -7.52
N ILE A 66 1.93 17.45 -6.54
CA ILE A 66 0.74 16.70 -6.12
C ILE A 66 -0.24 16.54 -7.29
N GLN A 67 -0.51 17.61 -8.05
CA GLN A 67 -1.40 17.54 -9.21
C GLN A 67 -0.85 16.64 -10.33
N TYR A 68 0.46 16.70 -10.57
CA TYR A 68 1.15 15.81 -11.50
C TYR A 68 1.01 14.35 -11.07
N MET A 69 1.34 14.02 -9.81
CA MET A 69 1.28 12.66 -9.31
C MET A 69 -0.14 12.08 -9.30
N ARG A 70 -1.16 12.90 -9.04
CA ARG A 70 -2.57 12.48 -9.17
C ARG A 70 -2.92 12.04 -10.59
N ARG A 71 -2.55 12.83 -11.61
CA ARG A 71 -2.78 12.50 -13.03
C ARG A 71 -1.99 11.27 -13.45
N LYS A 72 -0.72 11.18 -13.04
CA LYS A 72 0.16 10.04 -13.33
C LYS A 72 -0.39 8.74 -12.74
N ASN A 73 -0.78 8.74 -11.47
CA ASN A 73 -1.36 7.57 -10.82
C ASN A 73 -2.69 7.15 -11.47
N HIS A 74 -3.52 8.11 -11.90
CA HIS A 74 -4.76 7.80 -12.60
C HIS A 74 -4.50 7.10 -13.94
N THR A 75 -3.54 7.60 -14.72
CA THR A 75 -3.14 6.98 -15.99
C THR A 75 -2.61 5.56 -15.75
N HIS A 76 -1.71 5.38 -14.78
CA HIS A 76 -1.21 4.05 -14.43
C HIS A 76 -2.30 3.10 -13.95
N GLN A 77 -3.31 3.60 -13.23
CA GLN A 77 -4.44 2.77 -12.82
C GLN A 77 -5.26 2.32 -14.03
N GLN A 78 -5.48 3.20 -15.02
CA GLN A 78 -6.14 2.85 -16.29
C GLN A 78 -5.33 1.79 -17.04
N ASP A 79 -4.01 1.98 -17.17
CA ASP A 79 -3.12 1.01 -17.83
C ASP A 79 -3.20 -0.37 -17.14
N ILE A 80 -3.20 -0.40 -15.80
CA ILE A 80 -3.36 -1.64 -15.01
C ILE A 80 -4.70 -2.32 -15.31
N ASP A 81 -5.79 -1.55 -15.35
CA ASP A 81 -7.13 -2.11 -15.55
C ASP A 81 -7.31 -2.63 -16.99
N ASP A 82 -6.75 -1.94 -17.98
CA ASP A 82 -6.75 -2.37 -19.38
C ASP A 82 -5.91 -3.64 -19.58
N LEU A 83 -4.71 -3.70 -18.98
CA LEU A 83 -3.86 -4.90 -19.02
C LEU A 83 -4.52 -6.09 -18.33
N LYS A 84 -5.20 -5.88 -17.19
CA LYS A 84 -5.97 -6.94 -16.52
C LYS A 84 -7.10 -7.46 -17.40
N ARG A 85 -7.82 -6.58 -18.11
CA ARG A 85 -8.87 -6.99 -19.05
C ARG A 85 -8.30 -7.82 -20.20
N GLN A 86 -7.17 -7.38 -20.76
CA GLN A 86 -6.49 -8.12 -21.84
C GLN A 86 -6.03 -9.51 -21.37
N ASN A 87 -5.41 -9.60 -20.20
CA ASN A 87 -4.99 -10.88 -19.62
C ASN A 87 -6.18 -11.83 -19.40
N ALA A 88 -7.30 -11.33 -18.85
CA ALA A 88 -8.50 -12.15 -18.66
C ALA A 88 -9.05 -12.70 -20.00
N LEU A 89 -9.04 -11.90 -21.06
CA LEU A 89 -9.47 -12.35 -22.40
C LEU A 89 -8.52 -13.40 -23.00
N LEU A 90 -7.22 -13.29 -22.75
CA LEU A 90 -6.22 -14.26 -23.19
C LEU A 90 -6.28 -15.56 -22.40
N GLU A 91 -6.46 -15.49 -21.08
CA GLU A 91 -6.67 -16.67 -20.22
C GLU A 91 -7.92 -17.44 -20.65
N GLN A 92 -9.02 -16.73 -20.97
CA GLN A 92 -10.24 -17.35 -21.49
C GLN A 92 -10.04 -18.01 -22.88
N GLN A 93 -9.09 -17.54 -23.68
CA GLN A 93 -8.72 -18.19 -24.94
C GLN A 93 -7.83 -19.42 -24.72
N GLY A 94 -6.88 -19.34 -23.78
CA GLY A 94 -6.05 -20.47 -23.38
C GLY A 94 -6.85 -21.64 -22.80
N ASP A 95 -7.86 -21.34 -21.97
CA ASP A 95 -8.77 -22.34 -21.40
C ASP A 95 -9.65 -23.01 -22.48
N ARG A 96 -10.12 -22.23 -23.46
CA ARG A 96 -10.84 -22.77 -24.63
C ARG A 96 -9.98 -23.62 -25.56
N GLY A 97 -8.67 -23.36 -25.64
CA GLY A 97 -7.71 -24.18 -26.39
C GLY A 97 -7.35 -25.49 -25.69
N ALA A 98 -7.35 -25.52 -24.35
CA ALA A 98 -7.06 -26.72 -23.55
C ALA A 98 -8.22 -27.73 -23.52
N GLY A 99 -9.47 -27.28 -23.69
CA GLY A 99 -10.66 -28.13 -23.66
C GLY A 99 -10.88 -29.04 -24.88
N LEU A 100 -10.24 -28.77 -26.03
CA LEU A 100 -10.39 -29.58 -27.24
C LEU A 100 -9.46 -30.80 -27.29
N VAL A 101 -8.43 -30.88 -26.42
CA VAL A 101 -7.43 -31.96 -26.46
C VAL A 101 -7.81 -33.14 -25.54
N VAL A 102 -8.93 -33.07 -24.80
CA VAL A 102 -9.29 -34.07 -23.77
C VAL A 102 -10.50 -34.96 -24.15
N CYS A 103 -11.08 -34.82 -25.36
CA CYS A 103 -12.26 -35.60 -25.76
C CYS A 103 -12.02 -36.53 -26.97
N VAL A 104 -10.99 -37.37 -26.91
CA VAL A 104 -10.89 -38.56 -27.80
C VAL A 104 -10.83 -39.87 -26.99
N CYS A 105 -10.63 -39.81 -25.66
CA CYS A 105 -10.44 -41.00 -24.83
C CYS A 105 -11.75 -41.59 -24.26
N VAL A 106 -12.91 -40.99 -24.47
CA VAL A 106 -14.21 -41.57 -24.07
C VAL A 106 -14.89 -42.21 -25.27
N LEU A 107 -14.19 -43.16 -25.91
CA LEU A 107 -14.84 -44.12 -26.79
C LEU A 107 -15.27 -45.31 -25.90
N PRO A 108 -16.56 -45.49 -25.59
CA PRO A 108 -16.98 -46.64 -24.80
C PRO A 108 -16.68 -47.92 -25.60
N PRO A 109 -16.02 -48.94 -24.99
CA PRO A 109 -15.79 -50.20 -25.69
C PRO A 109 -17.14 -50.91 -25.93
N PRO A 110 -17.31 -51.62 -27.07
CA PRO A 110 -18.55 -52.30 -27.39
C PRO A 110 -18.78 -53.50 -26.47
N LEU A 111 -20.04 -53.65 -26.06
CA LEU A 111 -20.57 -54.77 -25.29
C LEU A 111 -20.49 -56.11 -26.08
N SER A 112 -20.53 -57.23 -25.33
CA SER A 112 -20.74 -58.65 -25.71
C SER A 112 -19.46 -59.46 -26.02
N LEU A 113 -19.22 -60.70 -25.53
CA LEU A 113 -20.08 -61.80 -25.07
C LEU A 113 -19.20 -62.87 -24.27
N PRO A 114 -19.59 -64.14 -23.99
CA PRO A 114 -19.78 -64.73 -22.65
C PRO A 114 -18.80 -65.88 -22.22
N HIS A 115 -18.79 -66.20 -20.92
CA HIS A 115 -18.41 -67.42 -20.13
C HIS A 115 -17.48 -68.53 -20.73
N PRO A 116 -16.68 -69.19 -19.87
CA PRO A 116 -17.15 -70.48 -19.31
C PRO A 116 -16.88 -70.64 -17.79
N PRO A 117 -17.57 -71.61 -17.14
CA PRO A 117 -17.56 -71.79 -15.70
C PRO A 117 -16.39 -72.68 -15.27
N TYR A 118 -15.68 -72.32 -14.19
CA TYR A 118 -14.85 -73.27 -13.49
C TYR A 118 -15.08 -73.19 -11.97
N LEU A 119 -15.36 -74.39 -11.46
CA LEU A 119 -15.85 -74.83 -10.17
C LEU A 119 -15.03 -74.38 -8.93
N PRO A 120 -15.59 -74.52 -7.72
CA PRO A 120 -15.05 -73.93 -6.50
C PRO A 120 -13.85 -74.71 -5.96
N ARG A 121 -12.86 -74.00 -5.40
CA ARG A 121 -11.77 -74.62 -4.65
C ARG A 121 -12.00 -74.43 -3.14
N PRO A 122 -11.87 -75.50 -2.32
CA PRO A 122 -12.37 -75.53 -0.95
C PRO A 122 -11.49 -74.76 0.03
N LEU A 123 -12.12 -74.24 1.08
CA LEU A 123 -11.48 -73.92 2.36
C LEU A 123 -11.05 -75.23 3.03
N PRO A 124 -9.89 -75.24 3.70
CA PRO A 124 -9.91 -75.85 5.02
C PRO A 124 -9.17 -75.04 6.08
N THR A 125 -9.91 -74.87 7.19
CA THR A 125 -9.50 -75.05 8.59
C THR A 125 -8.31 -74.25 9.14
N SER A 126 -8.68 -73.22 9.92
CA SER A 126 -8.20 -72.91 11.27
C SER A 126 -6.86 -73.50 11.71
N VAL A 127 -5.91 -72.62 12.01
CA VAL A 127 -5.09 -72.73 13.22
C VAL A 127 -4.94 -71.33 13.83
N ALA A 128 -5.43 -71.20 15.06
CA ALA A 128 -5.17 -70.09 15.95
C ALA A 128 -3.66 -69.96 16.21
N PHE A 129 -3.15 -68.73 16.29
CA PHE A 129 -2.04 -68.46 17.19
C PHE A 129 -2.11 -67.05 17.76
N SER A 130 -2.05 -67.05 19.09
CA SER A 130 -2.13 -66.00 20.10
C SER A 130 -1.14 -64.83 19.96
N GLU A 131 -1.54 -63.70 20.58
CA GLU A 131 -0.73 -62.69 21.31
C GLU A 131 0.40 -61.99 20.52
N LEU A 132 0.52 -60.65 20.48
CA LEU A 132 0.42 -59.61 21.50
C LEU A 132 0.08 -58.26 20.82
#